data_AF-A0A964G0M1-F1
#
_entry.id   AF-A0A964G0M1-F1
#
_cell.length_a   1.000
_cell.length_b   1.000
_cell.length_c   1.000
_cell.angle_alpha   90.00
_cell.angle_beta   90.00
_cell.angle_gamma   90.00
#
_symmetry.space_group_name_H-M   'P 1'
#
loop_
_entity.id
_entity.type
_entity.pdbx_description
1 polymer ?
#
loop_
_entity_poly.entity_id
_entity_poly.type
_entity_poly.pdbx_seq_one_letter_code
_entity_poly.pdbx_strand_id
1 'polypeptide(L)' 'MFFDYFEEAIVAEEIRPGECGRVRFQCSWWPAKCDKGITFKPGELVYVVGIDKITLLVEGIA' A
#
# COMPACT_ATOMS: atom_id res chain seq x y z
N MET A 1 -23.09 -7.50 -6.26
CA MET A 1 -21.65 -7.35 -6.58
C MET A 1 -21.21 -6.04 -5.99
N PHE A 2 -20.58 -6.07 -4.82
CA PHE A 2 -19.94 -4.88 -4.26
C PHE A 2 -18.52 -4.90 -4.83
N PHE A 3 -18.23 -4.01 -5.78
CA PHE A 3 -16.85 -3.70 -6.09
C PHE A 3 -16.35 -2.92 -4.88
N ASP A 4 -15.56 -3.57 -4.03
CA ASP A 4 -14.75 -2.84 -3.07
C ASP A 4 -13.83 -1.93 -3.90
N TYR A 5 -14.17 -0.65 -3.98
CA TYR A 5 -13.40 0.38 -4.68
C TYR A 5 -12.14 0.68 -3.87
N PHE A 6 -11.21 -0.27 -3.82
CA PHE A 6 -9.89 0.02 -3.31
C PHE A 6 -9.16 0.87 -4.35
N GLU A 7 -8.54 1.95 -3.89
CA GLU A 7 -7.76 2.80 -4.78
C GLU A 7 -6.36 2.23 -4.98
N GLU A 8 -5.84 2.35 -6.20
CA GLU A 8 -4.54 1.82 -6.60
C GLU A 8 -3.39 2.74 -6.16
N ALA A 9 -2.28 2.14 -5.73
CA ALA A 9 -1.03 2.81 -5.42
C ALA A 9 0.17 2.01 -5.96
N ILE A 10 1.24 2.72 -6.33
CA ILE A 10 2.49 2.07 -6.79
C ILE A 10 3.53 2.14 -5.70
N VAL A 11 4.17 1.02 -5.38
CA VAL A 11 5.23 0.97 -4.38
C VAL A 11 6.46 1.74 -4.87
N ALA A 12 6.92 2.68 -4.04
CA ALA A 12 8.06 3.56 -4.28
C ALA A 12 9.32 3.05 -3.58
N GLU A 13 9.14 2.64 -2.32
CA GLU A 13 10.16 2.07 -1.45
C GLU A 13 9.61 0.77 -0.89
N GLU A 14 10.49 -0.21 -0.73
CA GLU A 14 10.13 -1.55 -0.28
C GLU A 14 9.31 -1.50 1.03
N ILE A 15 8.17 -2.18 1.04
CA ILE A 15 7.33 -2.34 2.22
C ILE A 15 7.62 -3.74 2.76
N ARG A 16 8.05 -3.86 4.01
CA ARG A 16 8.35 -5.15 4.65
C ARG A 16 7.37 -5.43 5.78
N PRO A 17 7.18 -6.70 6.16
CA PRO A 17 6.43 -7.06 7.36
C PRO A 17 6.92 -6.29 8.59
N GLY A 18 6.03 -5.52 9.21
CA GLY A 18 6.35 -4.73 10.40
C GLY A 18 7.15 -3.44 10.16
N GLU A 19 7.52 -3.13 8.91
CA GLU A 19 8.21 -1.88 8.55
C GLU A 19 7.39 -1.08 7.53
N CYS A 20 7.41 0.24 7.67
CA CYS A 20 6.76 1.11 6.69
C CYS A 20 7.67 1.31 5.47
N GLY A 21 7.12 1.15 4.28
CA GLY A 21 7.71 1.63 3.04
C GLY A 21 7.00 2.90 2.55
N ARG A 22 7.07 3.16 1.24
CA ARG A 22 6.37 4.28 0.59
C ARG A 22 5.67 3.85 -0.66
N VAL A 23 4.55 4.51 -0.94
CA VAL A 23 3.79 4.36 -2.19
C VAL A 23 3.54 5.70 -2.84
N ARG A 24 3.36 5.69 -4.15
CA ARG A 24 2.79 6.77 -4.94
C ARG A 24 1.28 6.56 -4.98
N PHE A 25 0.55 7.48 -4.34
CA PHE A 25 -0.90 7.46 -4.24
C PHE A 25 -1.44 8.86 -4.51
N GLN A 26 -2.42 8.98 -5.42
CA GLN A 26 -3.00 10.26 -5.85
C GLN A 26 -1.96 11.37 -6.11
N CYS A 27 -0.95 11.08 -6.93
CA CYS A 27 0.14 12.02 -7.26
C CYS A 27 0.95 12.54 -6.07
N SER A 28 0.91 11.87 -4.92
CA SER A 28 1.69 12.18 -3.73
C SER A 28 2.43 10.94 -3.20
N TRP A 29 3.47 11.16 -2.39
CA TRP A 29 4.20 10.07 -1.73
C TRP A 29 3.65 9.90 -0.33
N TRP A 30 3.26 8.67 0.00
CA TRP A 30 2.68 8.35 1.30
C TRP A 30 3.45 7.21 1.97
N PRO A 31 3.68 7.28 3.29
CA PRO A 31 4.13 6.10 4.03
C PRO A 31 3.05 5.03 3.96
N ALA A 32 3.46 3.77 3.78
CA ALA A 32 2.54 2.65 3.66
C ALA A 32 3.05 1.44 4.42
N LYS A 33 2.14 0.65 4.97
CA LYS A 33 2.44 -0.63 5.62
C LYS A 33 1.44 -1.71 5.21
N CYS A 34 1.85 -2.96 5.36
CA CYS A 34 1.01 -4.13 5.16
C CYS A 34 0.99 -5.00 6.41
N ASP A 35 -0.21 -5.29 6.92
CA ASP A 35 -0.38 -6.12 8.13
C ASP A 35 -0.35 -7.62 7.82
N LYS A 36 -0.41 -8.02 6.54
CA LYS A 36 -0.48 -9.42 6.09
C LYS A 36 0.89 -10.13 6.00
N GLY A 37 1.96 -9.50 6.46
CA GLY A 37 3.30 -10.11 6.43
C GLY A 37 3.85 -10.34 5.01
N ILE A 38 3.42 -9.52 4.06
CA ILE A 38 3.88 -9.54 2.67
C ILE A 38 4.94 -8.46 2.48
N THR A 39 5.99 -8.78 1.71
CA THR A 39 6.96 -7.79 1.26
C THR A 39 6.58 -7.31 -0.13
N PHE A 40 6.53 -5.99 -0.33
CA PHE A 40 6.32 -5.39 -1.65
C PHE A 40 7.55 -4.64 -2.12
N LYS A 41 7.92 -4.81 -3.39
CA LYS A 41 9.09 -4.19 -4.00
C LYS A 41 8.70 -2.91 -4.76
N PRO A 42 9.64 -1.96 -4.93
CA PRO A 42 9.41 -0.79 -5.77
C PRO A 42 8.93 -1.18 -7.17
N GLY A 43 7.89 -0.49 -7.65
CA GLY A 43 7.23 -0.74 -8.93
C GLY A 43 6.01 -1.68 -8.86
N GLU A 44 5.77 -2.36 -7.74
CA GLU A 44 4.58 -3.21 -7.58
C GLU A 44 3.32 -2.38 -7.37
N LEU A 45 2.20 -2.86 -7.92
CA LEU A 45 0.88 -2.29 -7.73
C LEU A 45 0.25 -2.88 -6.47
N VAL A 46 -0.28 -2.01 -5.60
CA VAL A 46 -0.97 -2.39 -4.36
C VAL A 46 -2.28 -1.61 -4.24
N TYR A 47 -3.19 -2.13 -3.42
CA TYR A 47 -4.47 -1.51 -3.14
C TYR A 47 -4.45 -0.84 -1.77
N VAL A 48 -4.89 0.42 -1.72
CA VAL A 48 -5.10 1.14 -0.46
C VAL A 48 -6.44 0.70 0.13
N VAL A 49 -6.36 0.01 1.27
CA VAL A 49 -7.54 -0.51 1.98
C VAL A 49 -7.96 0.36 3.15
N GLY A 50 -7.14 1.35 3.52
CA GLY A 50 -7.46 2.29 4.60
C GLY A 50 -6.28 3.19 4.96
N ILE A 51 -6.47 3.98 6.02
CA ILE A 51 -5.47 4.90 6.54
C ILE A 51 -5.37 4.71 8.06
N ASP A 52 -4.17 4.41 8.55
CA ASP A 52 -3.83 4.40 9.97
C ASP A 52 -3.03 5.66 10.32
N LYS A 53 -3.72 6.64 10.90
CA LYS A 53 -3.21 7.99 11.22
C LYS A 53 -2.71 8.73 9.97
N ILE A 54 -1.43 8.56 9.63
CA ILE A 54 -0.78 9.18 8.47
C ILE A 54 -0.17 8.14 7.52
N THR A 55 -0.34 6.85 7.83
CA THR A 55 0.21 5.72 7.07
C THR A 55 -0.90 5.00 6.32
N LEU A 56 -0.74 4.79 5.03
CA LEU A 56 -1.67 4.02 4.23
C LEU A 56 -1.55 2.53 4.56
N LEU A 57 -2.69 1.88 4.73
CA LEU A 57 -2.78 0.42 4.82
C LEU A 57 -2.94 -0.11 3.40
N VAL A 58 -2.02 -0.98 2.99
CA VAL A 58 -2.03 -1.55 1.64
C VAL A 58 -2.08 -3.07 1.64
N GLU A 59 -2.70 -3.61 0.60
CA GLU A 59 -2.77 -5.03 0.33
C GLU A 59 -2.29 -5.36 -1.09
N GLY A 60 -1.77 -6.57 -1.25
CA GLY A 60 -1.33 -7.08 -2.53
C GLY A 60 -2.48 -7.50 -3.41
N ILE A 61 -2.24 -7.47 -4.71
CA ILE A 61 -3.11 -8.13 -5.69
C ILE A 61 -2.84 -9.62 -5.55
N ALA A 62 -3.82 -10.35 -5.00
CA ALA A 62 -3.76 -11.81 -4.95
C ALA A 62 -3.75 -12.43 -6.36
#